data_AF-A0A8T1SBN3-F1
#
_entry.id   AF-A0A8T1SBN3-F1
#
_cell.length_a   1.000
_cell.length_b   1.000
_cell.length_c   1.000
_cell.angle_alpha   90.00
_cell.angle_beta   90.00
_cell.angle_gamma   90.00
#
_symmetry.space_group_name_H-M   'P 1'
#
loop_
_entity.id
_entity.type
_entity.pdbx_description
1 polymer ?
#
loop_
_entity_poly.entity_id
_entity_poly.type
_entity_poly.pdbx_seq_one_letter_code
_entity_poly.pdbx_strand_id
1 'polypeptide(L)'
;MPPDSLYLTILRDPVRTFPSVFAYYRSTVPAFRPLASHPRPLAAFLQAPARYYDPADAGNGLARNPMAFDLGLEAGGEEGGSRWDRELERLNRTFHLVLIAEHFDESLLLARELLGLRLEELAYVRLNARRGAADEAPAPGLARRIRAWNWLDVRLYRYFRAVLWRRVEGYGYTRMKGELEALRSLLRETRATCLAGEAVGPEDTADELRPWQPDTAAILGYNLRPGLPPAQHASCYRLVLPELQYHAHLYYRQYGREMCALPCD
;
A
#
# COMPACT_ATOMS: atom_id res chain seq x y z
N MET A 1 -16.96 2.75 17.46
CA MET A 1 -16.29 1.44 17.42
C MET A 1 -16.33 0.82 18.80
N PRO A 2 -16.52 -0.50 18.92
CA PRO A 2 -16.43 -1.22 20.20
C PRO A 2 -15.10 -0.94 20.93
N PRO A 3 -15.07 -0.97 22.28
CA PRO A 3 -13.85 -0.67 23.05
C PRO A 3 -12.64 -1.58 22.76
N ASP A 4 -12.88 -2.80 22.29
CA ASP A 4 -11.91 -3.83 21.93
C ASP A 4 -11.45 -3.76 20.45
N SER A 5 -11.77 -2.67 19.76
CA SER A 5 -11.37 -2.49 18.36
C SER A 5 -9.86 -2.30 18.24
N LEU A 6 -9.25 -3.11 17.38
CA LEU A 6 -7.84 -2.99 17.02
C LEU A 6 -7.67 -2.07 15.81
N TYR A 7 -6.69 -1.18 15.90
CA TYR A 7 -6.37 -0.21 14.85
C TYR A 7 -5.03 -0.55 14.21
N LEU A 8 -5.06 -0.83 12.90
CA LEU A 8 -3.88 -1.10 12.10
C LEU A 8 -3.80 -0.11 10.94
N THR A 9 -2.58 0.18 10.50
CA THR A 9 -2.30 0.95 9.28
C THR A 9 -0.98 0.47 8.68
N ILE A 10 -0.64 0.92 7.47
CA ILE A 10 0.60 0.54 6.78
C ILE A 10 1.29 1.77 6.20
N LEU A 11 2.62 1.81 6.33
CA LEU A 11 3.49 2.83 5.75
C LEU A 11 4.50 2.21 4.79
N ARG A 12 5.06 3.04 3.91
CA ARG A 12 6.06 2.65 2.91
C ARG A 12 7.08 3.75 2.73
N ASP A 13 8.31 3.43 2.34
CA ASP A 13 9.37 4.43 2.11
C ASP A 13 8.85 5.55 1.19
N PRO A 14 8.85 6.82 1.64
CA PRO A 14 8.36 7.95 0.84
C PRO A 14 9.01 8.06 -0.55
N VAL A 15 10.25 7.59 -0.71
CA VAL A 15 10.96 7.57 -2.00
C VAL A 15 10.33 6.57 -2.98
N ARG A 16 9.70 5.50 -2.47
CA ARG A 16 8.95 4.52 -3.26
C ARG A 16 7.47 4.90 -3.38
N THR A 17 6.90 5.48 -2.34
CA THR A 17 5.48 5.87 -2.27
C THR A 17 5.17 7.05 -3.18
N PHE A 18 5.92 8.16 -3.09
CA PHE A 18 5.57 9.39 -3.78
C PHE A 18 5.56 9.28 -5.31
N PRO A 19 6.51 8.57 -5.97
CA PRO A 19 6.40 8.32 -7.41
C PRO A 19 5.14 7.52 -7.80
N SER A 20 4.70 6.61 -6.93
CA SER A 20 3.46 5.84 -7.14
C SER A 20 2.23 6.74 -7.04
N VAL A 21 2.14 7.55 -5.98
CA VAL A 21 1.06 8.53 -5.78
C VAL A 21 1.01 9.53 -6.94
N PHE A 22 2.16 10.10 -7.31
CA PHE A 22 2.26 11.04 -8.41
C PHE A 22 1.77 10.44 -9.74
N ALA A 23 2.18 9.22 -10.05
CA ALA A 23 1.77 8.55 -11.29
C ALA A 23 0.27 8.21 -11.28
N TYR A 24 -0.24 7.69 -10.16
CA TYR A 24 -1.63 7.27 -10.03
C TYR A 24 -2.60 8.45 -10.07
N TYR A 25 -2.30 9.53 -9.33
CA TYR A 25 -3.17 10.71 -9.21
C TYR A 25 -2.81 11.84 -10.17
N ARG A 26 -2.05 11.54 -11.24
CA ARG A 26 -1.49 12.56 -12.16
C ARG A 26 -2.57 13.48 -12.77
N SER A 27 -3.74 12.92 -13.06
CA SER A 27 -4.87 13.63 -13.68
C SER A 27 -5.87 14.18 -12.65
N THR A 28 -5.82 13.75 -11.39
CA THR A 28 -6.87 14.06 -10.40
C THR A 28 -6.41 15.06 -9.35
N VAL A 29 -5.14 15.02 -8.92
CA VAL A 29 -4.58 16.00 -7.97
C VAL A 29 -4.25 17.31 -8.70
N PRO A 30 -4.81 18.47 -8.30
CA PRO A 30 -4.62 19.75 -8.99
C PRO A 30 -3.16 20.12 -9.20
N ALA A 31 -2.29 19.91 -8.21
CA ALA A 31 -0.86 20.21 -8.31
C ALA A 31 -0.10 19.34 -9.34
N PHE A 32 -0.66 18.21 -9.77
CA PHE A 32 -0.01 17.32 -10.75
C PHE A 32 -0.52 17.55 -12.18
N ARG A 33 -1.78 17.98 -12.33
CA ARG A 33 -2.45 18.17 -13.64
C ARG A 33 -1.66 19.03 -14.63
N PRO A 34 -1.03 20.17 -14.26
CA PRO A 34 -0.26 20.99 -15.20
C PRO A 34 0.90 20.25 -15.88
N LEU A 35 1.31 19.11 -15.33
CA LEU A 35 2.44 18.31 -15.82
C LEU A 35 1.99 17.04 -16.56
N ALA A 36 0.70 16.90 -16.88
CA ALA A 36 0.14 15.72 -17.57
C ALA A 36 0.85 15.40 -18.88
N SER A 37 1.21 16.43 -19.66
CA SER A 37 1.91 16.26 -20.95
C SER A 37 3.43 16.39 -20.86
N HIS A 38 3.99 16.63 -19.67
CA HIS A 38 5.44 16.81 -19.49
C HIS A 38 6.18 15.47 -19.65
N PRO A 39 7.34 15.41 -20.36
CA PRO A 39 8.07 14.16 -20.59
C PRO A 39 8.69 13.56 -19.32
N ARG A 40 9.00 14.40 -18.32
CA ARG A 40 9.53 13.99 -17.01
C ARG A 40 8.78 14.69 -15.88
N PRO A 41 7.50 14.34 -15.65
CA PRO A 41 6.58 15.17 -14.88
C PRO A 41 6.95 15.25 -13.39
N LEU A 42 7.28 14.12 -12.77
CA LEU A 42 7.69 14.07 -11.36
C LEU A 42 8.97 14.89 -11.12
N ALA A 43 9.94 14.79 -12.03
CA ALA A 43 11.17 15.54 -11.91
C ALA A 43 10.94 17.06 -12.06
N ALA A 44 10.06 17.47 -12.99
CA ALA A 44 9.69 18.87 -13.17
C ALA A 44 8.91 19.42 -11.97
N PHE A 45 7.94 18.66 -11.44
CA PHE A 45 7.22 19.01 -10.22
C PHE A 45 8.19 19.30 -9.06
N LEU A 46 9.10 18.37 -8.79
CA LEU A 46 10.05 18.46 -7.69
C LEU A 46 11.15 19.51 -7.88
N GLN A 47 11.34 20.05 -9.10
CA GLN A 47 12.26 21.17 -9.33
C GLN A 47 11.67 22.50 -8.85
N ALA A 48 10.35 22.67 -8.95
CA ALA A 48 9.68 23.91 -8.57
C ALA A 48 8.29 23.65 -7.98
N PRO A 49 8.17 22.89 -6.87
CA PRO A 49 6.88 22.41 -6.37
C PRO A 49 5.97 23.56 -5.94
N ALA A 50 6.54 24.67 -5.46
CA ALA A 50 5.80 25.89 -5.11
C ALA A 50 5.08 26.57 -6.29
N ARG A 51 5.39 26.22 -7.54
CA ARG A 51 4.65 26.69 -8.72
C ARG A 51 3.32 25.96 -8.93
N TYR A 52 3.17 24.78 -8.34
CA TYR A 52 2.06 23.87 -8.61
C TYR A 52 1.23 23.56 -7.37
N TYR A 53 1.88 23.53 -6.20
CA TYR A 53 1.25 23.18 -4.93
C TYR A 53 0.70 24.41 -4.21
N ASP A 54 -0.62 24.42 -4.01
CA ASP A 54 -1.30 25.36 -3.12
C ASP A 54 -1.76 24.60 -1.86
N PRO A 55 -1.27 24.95 -0.65
CA PRO A 55 -1.71 24.33 0.60
C PRO A 55 -3.16 24.67 0.98
N ALA A 56 -3.76 25.72 0.42
CA ALA A 56 -5.16 26.07 0.69
C ALA A 56 -6.15 25.25 -0.16
N ASP A 57 -5.70 24.64 -1.25
CA ASP A 57 -6.50 23.77 -2.09
C ASP A 57 -6.58 22.35 -1.49
N ALA A 58 -7.76 22.00 -0.98
CA ALA A 58 -8.04 20.68 -0.39
C ALA A 58 -7.78 19.51 -1.37
N GLY A 59 -7.82 19.74 -2.69
CA GLY A 59 -7.48 18.73 -3.69
C GLY A 59 -5.99 18.33 -3.70
N ASN A 60 -5.13 19.11 -3.04
CA ASN A 60 -3.68 18.88 -3.00
C ASN A 60 -3.21 18.02 -1.82
N GLY A 61 -4.10 17.39 -1.06
CA GLY A 61 -3.73 16.57 0.11
C GLY A 61 -2.66 15.50 -0.18
N LEU A 62 -2.76 14.83 -1.33
CA LEU A 62 -1.80 13.80 -1.76
C LEU A 62 -0.55 14.37 -2.46
N ALA A 63 -0.52 15.69 -2.73
CA ALA A 63 0.58 16.33 -3.43
C ALA A 63 1.82 16.49 -2.55
N ARG A 64 1.67 16.46 -1.22
CA ARG A 64 2.76 16.62 -0.25
C ARG A 64 2.46 15.83 1.03
N ASN A 65 3.39 14.98 1.45
CA ASN A 65 3.23 14.09 2.61
C ASN A 65 1.95 13.23 2.56
N PRO A 66 1.72 12.46 1.48
CA PRO A 66 0.48 11.69 1.31
C PRO A 66 0.18 10.73 2.49
N MET A 67 1.20 10.10 3.10
CA MET A 67 0.93 9.22 4.24
C MET A 67 0.52 10.00 5.49
N ALA A 68 1.11 11.17 5.73
CA ALA A 68 0.69 12.04 6.82
C ALA A 68 -0.75 12.56 6.59
N PHE A 69 -1.09 12.91 5.35
CA PHE A 69 -2.45 13.29 4.96
C PHE A 69 -3.46 12.17 5.23
N ASP A 70 -3.17 10.93 4.82
CA ASP A 70 -4.02 9.76 5.08
C ASP A 70 -4.25 9.50 6.57
N LEU A 71 -3.27 9.84 7.41
CA LEU A 71 -3.36 9.73 8.87
C LEU A 71 -4.01 10.96 9.55
N GLY A 72 -4.53 11.90 8.76
CA GLY A 72 -5.18 13.12 9.24
C GLY A 72 -4.22 14.11 9.89
N LEU A 73 -2.92 14.07 9.57
CA LEU A 73 -1.96 15.06 10.03
C LEU A 73 -1.95 16.27 9.09
N GLU A 74 -2.25 17.44 9.65
CA GLU A 74 -2.13 18.69 8.91
C GLU A 74 -0.66 19.12 8.83
N ALA A 75 -0.09 19.06 7.62
CA ALA A 75 1.28 19.49 7.31
C ALA A 75 1.50 21.02 7.41
N GLY A 76 0.54 21.77 7.94
CA GLY A 76 0.73 23.16 8.36
C GLY A 76 1.64 23.23 9.59
N GLY A 77 2.78 23.92 9.47
CA GLY A 77 3.71 24.14 10.58
C GLY A 77 5.18 23.91 10.19
N GLU A 78 6.08 24.37 11.08
CA GLU A 78 7.52 24.26 10.87
C GLU A 78 8.04 22.82 11.05
N GLU A 79 9.00 22.42 10.21
CA GLU A 79 9.57 21.06 10.18
C GLU A 79 10.27 20.68 11.50
N GLY A 80 10.80 21.67 12.22
CA GLY A 80 11.62 21.51 13.43
C GLY A 80 10.86 21.55 14.78
N GLY A 81 9.54 21.69 14.77
CA GLY A 81 8.77 21.82 16.01
C GLY A 81 8.66 20.51 16.82
N SER A 82 8.69 20.61 18.15
CA SER A 82 8.41 19.50 19.09
C SER A 82 6.98 18.94 18.97
N ARG A 83 6.10 19.62 18.24
CA ARG A 83 4.76 19.15 17.89
C ARG A 83 4.79 17.76 17.27
N TRP A 84 5.72 17.53 16.35
CA TRP A 84 5.74 16.29 15.57
C TRP A 84 6.11 15.08 16.40
N ASP A 85 6.94 15.22 17.43
CA ASP A 85 7.21 14.14 18.37
C ASP A 85 5.94 13.75 19.13
N ARG A 86 5.16 14.75 19.59
CA ARG A 86 3.86 14.50 20.24
C ARG A 86 2.85 13.83 19.30
N GLU A 87 2.79 14.23 18.03
CA GLU A 87 1.92 13.60 17.03
C GLU A 87 2.33 12.15 16.73
N LEU A 88 3.63 11.88 16.58
CA LEU A 88 4.13 10.52 16.35
C LEU A 88 3.82 9.60 17.53
N GLU A 89 4.02 10.08 18.75
CA GLU A 89 3.64 9.34 19.94
C GLU A 89 2.12 9.16 20.06
N ARG A 90 1.33 10.17 19.71
CA ARG A 90 -0.14 10.06 19.66
C ARG A 90 -0.54 8.94 18.71
N LEU A 91 -0.02 8.94 17.48
CA LEU A 91 -0.27 7.88 16.51
C LEU A 91 0.19 6.50 17.02
N ASN A 92 1.35 6.43 17.69
CA ASN A 92 1.84 5.18 18.27
C ASN A 92 0.97 4.65 19.43
N ARG A 93 0.27 5.53 20.15
CA ARG A 93 -0.73 5.16 21.15
C ARG A 93 -2.07 4.76 20.52
N THR A 94 -2.42 5.35 19.38
CA THR A 94 -3.67 5.05 18.66
C THR A 94 -3.61 3.72 17.90
N PHE A 95 -2.54 3.51 17.12
CA PHE A 95 -2.39 2.31 16.30
C PHE A 95 -1.78 1.17 17.11
N HIS A 96 -2.52 0.08 17.19
CA HIS A 96 -2.06 -1.14 17.82
C HIS A 96 -0.92 -1.77 17.02
N LEU A 97 -0.87 -1.59 15.70
CA LEU A 97 0.27 -1.93 14.85
C LEU A 97 0.33 -1.03 13.62
N VAL A 98 1.52 -0.52 13.30
CA VAL A 98 1.81 0.15 12.03
C VAL A 98 2.74 -0.76 11.23
N LEU A 99 2.22 -1.33 10.14
CA LEU A 99 2.98 -2.20 9.24
C LEU A 99 3.95 -1.37 8.39
N ILE A 100 5.06 -1.97 7.98
CA ILE A 100 6.01 -1.38 7.03
C ILE A 100 6.05 -2.22 5.77
N ALA A 101 5.73 -1.64 4.62
CA ALA A 101 5.61 -2.38 3.35
C ALA A 101 6.92 -3.05 2.92
N GLU A 102 8.09 -2.50 3.26
CA GLU A 102 9.39 -3.14 3.00
C GLU A 102 9.68 -4.34 3.93
N HIS A 103 8.93 -4.47 5.01
CA HIS A 103 9.00 -5.55 6.01
C HIS A 103 7.60 -6.16 6.21
N PHE A 104 6.89 -6.38 5.10
CA PHE A 104 5.48 -6.76 5.10
C PHE A 104 5.27 -8.12 5.77
N ASP A 105 6.12 -9.10 5.48
CA ASP A 105 6.06 -10.44 6.07
C ASP A 105 6.24 -10.39 7.60
N GLU A 106 7.25 -9.65 8.09
CA GLU A 106 7.45 -9.45 9.53
C GLU A 106 6.24 -8.75 10.17
N SER A 107 5.71 -7.75 9.47
CA SER A 107 4.54 -6.99 9.91
C SER A 107 3.29 -7.87 9.99
N LEU A 108 3.10 -8.80 9.03
CA LEU A 108 1.98 -9.75 9.04
C LEU A 108 2.08 -10.76 10.18
N LEU A 109 3.28 -11.24 10.52
CA LEU A 109 3.46 -12.14 11.66
C LEU A 109 3.15 -11.45 12.99
N LEU A 110 3.49 -10.16 13.13
CA LEU A 110 3.07 -9.37 14.29
C LEU A 110 1.56 -9.12 14.29
N ALA A 111 0.95 -8.86 13.13
CA ALA A 111 -0.50 -8.70 13.01
C ALA A 111 -1.24 -10.00 13.37
N ARG A 112 -0.69 -11.15 12.99
CA ARG A 112 -1.20 -12.48 13.32
C ARG A 112 -1.29 -12.69 14.82
N GLU A 113 -0.20 -12.42 15.55
CA GLU A 113 -0.18 -12.51 17.02
C GLU A 113 -1.21 -11.57 17.65
N LEU A 114 -1.30 -10.33 17.15
CA LEU A 114 -2.23 -9.33 17.65
C LEU A 114 -3.71 -9.71 17.43
N LEU A 115 -4.02 -10.32 16.28
CA LEU A 115 -5.38 -10.66 15.86
C LEU A 115 -5.78 -12.10 16.21
N GLY A 116 -4.87 -12.91 16.77
CA GLY A 116 -5.12 -14.33 17.07
C GLY A 116 -5.33 -15.19 15.82
N LEU A 117 -4.70 -14.83 14.70
CA LEU A 117 -4.87 -15.53 13.42
C LEU A 117 -3.99 -16.78 13.32
N ARG A 118 -4.44 -17.75 12.52
CA ARG A 118 -3.61 -18.90 12.12
C ARG A 118 -2.68 -18.50 10.98
N LEU A 119 -1.62 -19.28 10.76
CA LEU A 119 -0.62 -18.96 9.74
C LEU A 119 -1.23 -18.98 8.34
N GLU A 120 -2.13 -19.93 8.07
CA GLU A 120 -2.82 -20.13 6.79
C GLU A 120 -3.69 -18.92 6.40
N GLU A 121 -4.13 -18.14 7.39
CA GLU A 121 -4.95 -16.94 7.20
C GLU A 121 -4.11 -15.73 6.77
N LEU A 122 -2.78 -15.84 6.78
CA LEU A 122 -1.86 -14.86 6.23
C LEU A 122 -1.52 -15.09 4.76
N ALA A 123 -2.10 -16.11 4.12
CA ALA A 123 -1.83 -16.37 2.71
C ALA A 123 -2.26 -15.16 1.86
N TYR A 124 -1.36 -14.68 1.00
CA TYR A 124 -1.65 -13.58 0.06
C TYR A 124 -0.92 -13.77 -1.26
N VAL A 125 -1.37 -13.06 -2.30
CA VAL A 125 -0.60 -12.84 -3.52
C VAL A 125 -0.30 -11.36 -3.70
N ARG A 126 0.83 -11.03 -4.34
CA ARG A 126 1.21 -9.64 -4.58
C ARG A 126 0.34 -9.03 -5.68
N LEU A 127 -0.74 -8.37 -5.28
CA LEU A 127 -1.61 -7.60 -6.17
C LEU A 127 -1.09 -6.17 -6.39
N ASN A 128 -1.72 -5.44 -7.31
CA ASN A 128 -1.38 -4.04 -7.64
C ASN A 128 0.08 -3.84 -8.09
N ALA A 129 0.69 -4.88 -8.68
CA ALA A 129 1.99 -4.79 -9.30
C ALA A 129 1.88 -4.11 -10.67
N ARG A 130 2.80 -3.18 -10.97
CA ARG A 130 2.85 -2.48 -12.26
C ARG A 130 3.80 -3.19 -13.22
N ARG A 131 3.40 -3.33 -14.49
CA ARG A 131 4.27 -3.83 -15.56
C ARG A 131 5.52 -2.95 -15.65
N GLY A 132 6.69 -3.57 -15.65
CA GLY A 132 7.97 -2.88 -15.79
C GLY A 132 8.34 -1.95 -14.62
N ALA A 133 7.56 -1.93 -13.53
CA ALA A 133 7.99 -1.29 -12.30
C ALA A 133 9.03 -2.18 -11.62
N ALA A 134 10.29 -2.00 -11.99
CA ALA A 134 11.37 -2.47 -11.14
C ALA A 134 11.24 -1.74 -9.80
N ASP A 135 11.48 -2.43 -8.68
CA ASP A 135 11.64 -1.80 -7.35
C ASP A 135 12.95 -0.95 -7.26
N GLU A 136 13.43 -0.48 -8.41
CA GLU A 136 14.60 0.36 -8.57
C GLU A 136 14.38 1.70 -7.89
N ALA A 137 15.33 2.06 -7.04
CA ALA A 137 15.33 3.34 -6.39
C ALA A 137 15.46 4.45 -7.45
N PRO A 138 14.68 5.55 -7.33
CA PRO A 138 14.89 6.74 -8.14
C PRO A 138 16.35 7.20 -8.06
N ALA A 139 16.84 7.82 -9.13
CA ALA A 139 18.19 8.40 -9.16
C ALA A 139 18.45 9.24 -7.88
N PRO A 140 19.66 9.19 -7.29
CA PRO A 140 19.92 9.77 -5.96
C PRO A 140 19.47 11.23 -5.79
N GLY A 141 19.65 12.05 -6.83
CA GLY A 141 19.22 13.45 -6.84
C GLY A 141 17.69 13.61 -6.79
N LEU A 142 16.94 12.73 -7.44
CA LEU A 142 15.48 12.70 -7.38
C LEU A 142 14.99 12.20 -6.02
N ALA A 143 15.59 11.12 -5.49
CA ALA A 143 15.29 10.60 -4.17
C ALA A 143 15.48 11.67 -3.07
N ARG A 144 16.55 12.47 -3.14
CA ARG A 144 16.78 13.59 -2.21
C ARG A 144 15.66 14.63 -2.28
N ARG A 145 15.21 15.01 -3.49
CA ARG A 145 14.09 15.95 -3.66
C ARG A 145 12.78 15.40 -3.13
N ILE A 146 12.50 14.11 -3.35
CA ILE A 146 11.31 13.45 -2.80
C ILE A 146 11.31 13.52 -1.27
N ARG A 147 12.44 13.20 -0.63
CA ARG A 147 12.55 13.25 0.84
C ARG A 147 12.39 14.66 1.39
N ALA A 148 12.98 15.66 0.74
CA ALA A 148 12.85 17.06 1.16
C ALA A 148 11.41 17.56 1.03
N TRP A 149 10.75 17.24 -0.09
CA TRP A 149 9.36 17.62 -0.30
C TRP A 149 8.39 16.96 0.68
N ASN A 150 8.61 15.65 0.93
CA ASN A 150 7.78 14.82 1.80
C ASN A 150 8.46 14.56 3.16
N TRP A 151 9.02 15.60 3.77
CA TRP A 151 9.84 15.45 4.99
C TRP A 151 9.05 14.86 6.17
N LEU A 152 7.75 15.12 6.28
CA LEU A 152 6.93 14.61 7.38
C LEU A 152 6.69 13.11 7.22
N ASP A 153 6.41 12.66 6.00
CA ASP A 153 6.34 11.24 5.67
C ASP A 153 7.68 10.54 5.93
N VAL A 154 8.81 11.20 5.68
CA VAL A 154 10.14 10.66 6.02
C VAL A 154 10.30 10.51 7.53
N ARG A 155 9.85 11.48 8.31
CA ARG A 155 9.89 11.43 9.78
C ARG A 155 8.99 10.30 10.31
N LEU A 156 7.75 10.23 9.80
CA LEU A 156 6.75 9.21 10.11
C LEU A 156 7.29 7.80 9.82
N TYR A 157 7.79 7.58 8.62
CA TYR A 157 8.36 6.30 8.20
C TYR A 157 9.51 5.86 9.08
N ARG A 158 10.47 6.76 9.37
CA ARG A 158 11.64 6.44 10.22
C ARG A 158 11.22 6.07 11.64
N TYR A 159 10.28 6.82 12.21
CA TYR A 159 9.77 6.57 13.55
C TYR A 159 9.11 5.18 13.64
N PHE A 160 8.15 4.89 12.76
CA PHE A 160 7.42 3.63 12.81
C PHE A 160 8.24 2.42 12.34
N ARG A 161 9.23 2.60 11.47
CA ARG A 161 10.22 1.55 11.19
C ARG A 161 11.02 1.17 12.44
N ALA A 162 11.42 2.15 13.25
CA ALA A 162 12.09 1.86 14.52
C ALA A 162 11.14 1.21 15.54
N VAL A 163 9.86 1.63 15.59
CA VAL A 163 8.83 0.98 16.41
C VAL A 163 8.64 -0.48 16.00
N LEU A 164 8.55 -0.76 14.69
CA LEU A 164 8.41 -2.12 14.17
C LEU A 164 9.57 -3.00 14.65
N TRP A 165 10.81 -2.55 14.49
CA TRP A 165 11.98 -3.35 14.88
C TRP A 165 12.07 -3.60 16.38
N ARG A 166 11.65 -2.65 17.23
CA ARG A 166 11.50 -2.91 18.68
C ARG A 166 10.44 -3.97 18.98
N ARG A 167 9.36 -4.02 18.22
CA ARG A 167 8.33 -5.08 18.35
C ARG A 167 8.86 -6.43 17.87
N VAL A 168 9.62 -6.47 16.78
CA VAL A 168 10.29 -7.69 16.31
C VAL A 168 11.28 -8.21 17.36
N GLU A 169 12.05 -7.32 17.99
CA GLU A 169 12.94 -7.67 19.09
C GLU A 169 12.18 -8.29 20.26
N GLY A 170 11.09 -7.66 20.72
CA GLY A 170 10.23 -8.20 21.78
C GLY A 170 9.52 -9.50 21.42
N TYR A 171 9.21 -9.70 20.13
CA TYR A 171 8.66 -10.96 19.60
C TYR A 171 9.70 -12.09 19.57
N GLY A 172 10.99 -11.74 19.52
CA GLY A 172 12.13 -12.65 19.47
C GLY A 172 12.58 -12.95 18.04
N TYR A 173 13.83 -12.61 17.73
CA TYR A 173 14.40 -12.79 16.38
C TYR A 173 14.42 -14.25 15.91
N THR A 174 14.71 -15.21 16.79
CA THR A 174 14.71 -16.64 16.44
C THR A 174 13.32 -17.12 16.07
N ARG A 175 12.30 -16.73 16.86
CA ARG A 175 10.90 -17.04 16.56
C ARG A 175 10.47 -16.40 15.24
N MET A 176 10.73 -15.10 15.06
CA MET A 176 10.43 -14.36 13.83
C MET A 176 11.03 -15.05 12.60
N LYS A 177 12.31 -15.45 12.66
CA LYS A 177 12.97 -16.13 11.54
C LYS A 177 12.27 -17.45 11.18
N GLY A 178 11.96 -18.29 12.16
CA GLY A 178 11.28 -19.57 11.92
C GLY A 178 9.87 -19.39 11.34
N GLU A 179 9.11 -18.42 11.85
CA GLU A 179 7.77 -18.13 11.33
C GLU A 179 7.80 -17.50 9.93
N LEU A 180 8.82 -16.69 9.59
CA LEU A 180 9.02 -16.18 8.23
C LEU A 180 9.30 -17.31 7.24
N GLU A 181 10.10 -18.31 7.63
CA GLU A 181 10.36 -19.49 6.78
C GLU A 181 9.07 -20.27 6.53
N ALA A 182 8.25 -20.47 7.56
CA ALA A 182 6.95 -21.12 7.46
C ALA A 182 5.98 -20.33 6.58
N LEU A 183 5.86 -19.01 6.79
CA LEU A 183 5.04 -18.11 5.97
C LEU A 183 5.44 -18.17 4.50
N ARG A 184 6.75 -18.07 4.21
CA ARG A 184 7.25 -18.16 2.82
C ARG A 184 6.94 -19.52 2.20
N SER A 185 6.97 -20.60 2.97
CA SER A 185 6.56 -21.92 2.50
C SER A 185 5.08 -21.95 2.14
N LEU A 186 4.22 -21.46 3.04
CA LEU A 186 2.79 -21.33 2.81
C LEU A 186 2.49 -20.50 1.55
N LEU A 187 3.16 -19.36 1.37
CA LEU A 187 2.96 -18.50 0.19
C LEU A 187 3.36 -19.20 -1.11
N ARG A 188 4.47 -19.96 -1.11
CA ARG A 188 4.88 -20.76 -2.29
C ARG A 188 3.86 -21.84 -2.60
N GLU A 189 3.40 -22.58 -1.60
CA GLU A 189 2.39 -23.63 -1.75
C GLU A 189 1.05 -23.06 -2.22
N THR A 190 0.63 -21.93 -1.67
CA THR A 190 -0.59 -21.22 -2.06
C THR A 190 -0.52 -20.80 -3.53
N ARG A 191 0.60 -20.19 -3.95
CA ARG A 191 0.81 -19.79 -5.34
C ARG A 191 0.80 -20.99 -6.27
N ALA A 192 1.54 -22.05 -5.91
CA ALA A 192 1.58 -23.27 -6.70
C ALA A 192 0.18 -23.89 -6.81
N THR A 193 -0.60 -23.89 -5.74
CA THR A 193 -1.94 -24.47 -5.72
C THR A 193 -2.93 -23.65 -6.55
N CYS A 194 -2.94 -22.33 -6.38
CA CYS A 194 -4.00 -21.47 -6.90
C CYS A 194 -3.74 -20.91 -8.29
N LEU A 195 -2.49 -20.64 -8.66
CA LEU A 195 -2.18 -19.82 -9.83
C LEU A 195 -1.78 -20.68 -11.04
N ALA A 196 -2.20 -20.25 -12.23
CA ALA A 196 -1.78 -20.86 -13.49
C ALA A 196 -0.33 -20.51 -13.87
N GLY A 197 0.20 -19.41 -13.33
CA GLY A 197 1.55 -18.95 -13.61
C GLY A 197 1.87 -17.63 -12.90
N GLU A 198 2.82 -16.89 -13.46
CA GLU A 198 3.20 -15.57 -12.98
C GLU A 198 2.14 -14.51 -13.29
N ALA A 199 2.35 -13.30 -12.75
CA ALA A 199 1.45 -12.18 -12.99
C ALA A 199 1.45 -11.82 -14.49
N VAL A 200 0.28 -11.62 -15.07
CA VAL A 200 0.08 -11.35 -16.49
C VAL A 200 -0.52 -9.97 -16.72
N GLY A 201 -0.47 -9.53 -17.97
CA GLY A 201 -1.06 -8.27 -18.39
C GLY A 201 -2.57 -8.21 -18.26
N PRO A 202 -3.18 -7.00 -18.23
CA PRO A 202 -4.64 -6.86 -18.31
C PRO A 202 -5.22 -7.51 -19.57
N GLU A 203 -4.47 -7.56 -20.67
CA GLU A 203 -4.85 -8.22 -21.93
C GLU A 203 -5.00 -9.75 -21.81
N ASP A 204 -4.27 -10.36 -20.87
CA ASP A 204 -4.23 -11.81 -20.67
C ASP A 204 -4.95 -12.23 -19.37
N THR A 205 -5.50 -11.27 -18.62
CA THR A 205 -6.24 -11.54 -17.37
C THR A 205 -7.72 -11.70 -17.70
N ALA A 206 -8.36 -12.72 -17.11
CA ALA A 206 -9.81 -12.89 -17.17
C ALA A 206 -10.54 -11.61 -16.71
N ASP A 207 -11.63 -11.24 -17.39
CA ASP A 207 -12.33 -9.96 -17.16
C ASP A 207 -12.69 -9.72 -15.70
N GLU A 208 -13.20 -10.76 -15.01
CA GLU A 208 -13.58 -10.70 -13.60
C GLU A 208 -12.40 -10.45 -12.64
N LEU A 209 -11.19 -10.86 -13.05
CA LEU A 209 -9.96 -10.74 -12.29
C LEU A 209 -9.07 -9.60 -12.79
N ARG A 210 -9.52 -8.82 -13.79
CA ARG A 210 -8.76 -7.72 -14.34
C ARG A 210 -8.70 -6.56 -13.34
N PRO A 211 -7.52 -6.15 -12.85
CA PRO A 211 -7.40 -5.00 -11.97
C PRO A 211 -7.79 -3.72 -12.69
N TRP A 212 -8.20 -2.70 -11.92
CA TRP A 212 -8.34 -1.34 -12.43
C TRP A 212 -7.05 -0.88 -13.12
N GLN A 213 -7.20 -0.26 -14.30
CA GLN A 213 -6.09 0.21 -15.11
C GLN A 213 -6.06 1.75 -15.11
N PRO A 214 -5.08 2.39 -14.46
CA PRO A 214 -4.87 3.81 -14.61
C PRO A 214 -4.24 4.12 -15.98
N ASP A 215 -4.50 5.30 -16.52
CA ASP A 215 -3.94 5.76 -17.82
C ASP A 215 -2.40 5.82 -17.85
N THR A 216 -1.76 5.75 -16.68
CA THR A 216 -0.32 5.94 -16.53
C THR A 216 0.47 4.65 -16.35
N ALA A 217 -0.19 3.50 -16.15
CA ALA A 217 0.49 2.22 -15.96
C ALA A 217 -0.42 1.02 -16.20
N ALA A 218 0.14 -0.07 -16.72
CA ALA A 218 -0.53 -1.37 -16.74
C ALA A 218 -0.37 -2.08 -15.39
N ILE A 219 -1.49 -2.40 -14.73
CA ILE A 219 -1.53 -3.20 -13.50
C ILE A 219 -1.68 -4.67 -13.86
N LEU A 220 -0.80 -5.50 -13.32
CA LEU A 220 -0.77 -6.94 -13.58
C LEU A 220 -1.82 -7.68 -12.73
N GLY A 221 -2.42 -8.70 -13.33
CA GLY A 221 -3.37 -9.62 -12.69
C GLY A 221 -2.83 -11.05 -12.62
N TYR A 222 -3.66 -11.96 -12.10
CA TYR A 222 -3.35 -13.39 -12.04
C TYR A 222 -4.51 -14.21 -12.60
N ASN A 223 -4.18 -15.29 -13.30
CA ASN A 223 -5.13 -16.32 -13.69
C ASN A 223 -5.06 -17.52 -12.74
N LEU A 224 -6.22 -18.09 -12.44
CA LEU A 224 -6.32 -19.29 -11.62
C LEU A 224 -5.91 -20.54 -12.40
N ARG A 225 -5.37 -21.52 -11.68
CA ARG A 225 -5.10 -22.85 -12.22
C ARG A 225 -6.41 -23.49 -12.74
N PRO A 226 -6.42 -24.11 -13.93
CA PRO A 226 -7.60 -24.80 -14.41
C PRO A 226 -7.90 -26.07 -13.61
N GLY A 227 -9.18 -26.47 -13.54
CA GLY A 227 -9.59 -27.74 -12.92
C GLY A 227 -9.57 -27.77 -11.40
N LEU A 228 -9.55 -26.61 -10.72
CA LEU A 228 -9.64 -26.56 -9.27
C LEU A 228 -11.01 -27.08 -8.78
N PRO A 229 -11.05 -27.94 -7.75
CA PRO A 229 -12.31 -28.33 -7.10
C PRO A 229 -13.11 -27.11 -6.62
N PRO A 230 -14.45 -27.15 -6.58
CA PRO A 230 -15.27 -25.95 -6.34
C PRO A 230 -14.89 -25.16 -5.08
N ALA A 231 -14.65 -25.84 -3.95
CA ALA A 231 -14.26 -25.18 -2.70
C ALA A 231 -12.88 -24.50 -2.79
N GLN A 232 -11.93 -25.16 -3.45
CA GLN A 232 -10.58 -24.63 -3.64
C GLN A 232 -10.58 -23.47 -4.63
N HIS A 233 -11.36 -23.57 -5.71
CA HIS A 233 -11.57 -22.48 -6.66
C HIS A 233 -12.10 -21.23 -5.94
N ALA A 234 -13.14 -21.36 -5.11
CA ALA A 234 -13.69 -20.22 -4.37
C ALA A 234 -12.67 -19.57 -3.42
N SER A 235 -11.82 -20.36 -2.77
CA SER A 235 -10.75 -19.83 -1.92
C SER A 235 -9.66 -19.11 -2.72
N CYS A 236 -9.17 -19.73 -3.79
CA CYS A 236 -8.14 -19.17 -4.66
C CYS A 236 -8.63 -17.92 -5.39
N TYR A 237 -9.89 -17.90 -5.84
CA TYR A 237 -10.52 -16.75 -6.48
C TYR A 237 -10.51 -15.53 -5.55
N ARG A 238 -10.93 -15.69 -4.29
CA ARG A 238 -10.90 -14.59 -3.31
C ARG A 238 -9.50 -14.06 -3.03
N LEU A 239 -8.47 -14.89 -3.18
CA LEU A 239 -7.07 -14.50 -2.97
C LEU A 239 -6.56 -13.54 -4.06
N VAL A 240 -7.05 -13.69 -5.30
CA VAL A 240 -6.59 -12.94 -6.47
C VAL A 240 -7.55 -11.84 -6.91
N LEU A 241 -8.69 -11.68 -6.23
CA LEU A 241 -9.66 -10.63 -6.51
C LEU A 241 -8.99 -9.25 -6.38
N PRO A 242 -9.04 -8.40 -7.43
CA PRO A 242 -8.50 -7.05 -7.31
C PRO A 242 -9.32 -6.20 -6.33
N GLU A 243 -8.70 -5.13 -5.83
CA GLU A 243 -9.21 -4.30 -4.74
C GLU A 243 -10.70 -3.92 -4.88
N LEU A 244 -11.08 -3.41 -6.05
CA LEU A 244 -12.43 -2.92 -6.30
C LEU A 244 -13.48 -4.04 -6.30
N GLN A 245 -13.16 -5.17 -6.93
CA GLN A 245 -14.00 -6.37 -6.95
C GLN A 245 -14.09 -7.00 -5.56
N TYR A 246 -12.99 -7.03 -4.81
CA TYR A 246 -12.98 -7.54 -3.44
C TYR A 246 -13.77 -6.64 -2.50
N HIS A 247 -13.68 -5.32 -2.67
CA HIS A 247 -14.48 -4.36 -1.93
C HIS A 247 -15.97 -4.56 -2.17
N ALA A 248 -16.40 -4.67 -3.44
CA ALA A 248 -17.79 -4.96 -3.78
C ALA A 248 -18.28 -6.29 -3.17
N HIS A 249 -17.42 -7.33 -3.18
CA HIS A 249 -17.71 -8.60 -2.51
C HIS A 249 -17.94 -8.42 -1.00
N LEU A 250 -17.03 -7.75 -0.29
CA LEU A 250 -17.14 -7.51 1.15
C LEU A 250 -18.37 -6.66 1.48
N TYR A 251 -18.65 -5.63 0.69
CA TYR A 251 -19.80 -4.76 0.85
C TYR A 251 -21.11 -5.55 0.77
N TYR A 252 -21.24 -6.42 -0.23
CA TYR A 252 -22.38 -7.33 -0.34
C TYR A 252 -22.49 -8.27 0.85
N ARG A 253 -21.37 -8.86 1.30
CA ARG A 253 -21.37 -9.76 2.47
C ARG A 253 -21.79 -9.06 3.77
N GLN A 254 -21.46 -7.78 3.92
CA GLN A 254 -21.76 -6.99 5.11
C GLN A 254 -23.20 -6.45 5.11
N TYR A 255 -23.69 -5.98 3.97
CA TYR A 255 -24.94 -5.22 3.89
C TYR A 255 -26.05 -5.87 3.05
N GLY A 256 -25.75 -6.95 2.32
CA GLY A 256 -26.70 -7.62 1.41
C GLY A 256 -27.10 -6.78 0.20
N ARG A 257 -26.31 -5.75 -0.14
CA ARG A 257 -26.58 -4.83 -1.25
C ARG A 257 -25.50 -4.96 -2.30
N GLU A 258 -25.91 -5.04 -3.56
CA GLU A 258 -24.97 -5.02 -4.67
C GLU A 258 -24.29 -3.64 -4.78
N MET A 259 -23.01 -3.66 -5.11
CA MET A 259 -22.19 -2.48 -5.38
C MET A 259 -21.44 -2.75 -6.68
N CYS A 260 -21.50 -1.80 -7.63
CA CYS A 260 -20.69 -1.89 -8.83
C CYS A 260 -19.22 -1.79 -8.43
N ALA A 261 -18.43 -2.81 -8.79
CA ALA A 261 -17.00 -2.83 -8.49
C ALA A 261 -16.25 -1.74 -9.26
N LEU A 262 -16.61 -1.52 -10.52
CA LEU A 262 -16.03 -0.48 -11.35
C LEU A 262 -17.01 0.69 -11.46
N PRO A 263 -16.54 1.94 -11.57
CA PRO A 263 -17.41 3.06 -11.94
C PRO A 263 -18.14 2.70 -13.24
N CYS A 264 -19.47 2.82 -13.25
CA CYS A 264 -20.22 2.76 -14.49
C CYS A 264 -19.98 4.07 -15.24
N ASP A 265 -19.55 3.98 -16.50
CA ASP A 265 -19.57 5.11 -17.44
C ASP A 265 -21.01 5.56 -17.75
#